data_AF-A0A929UGU3-F1
#
_entry.id   AF-A0A929UGU3-F1
#
_cell.length_a   1.000
_cell.length_b   1.000
_cell.length_c   1.000
_cell.angle_alpha   90.00
_cell.angle_beta   90.00
_cell.angle_gamma   90.00
#
_symmetry.space_group_name_H-M   'P 1'
#
loop_
_entity.id
_entity.type
_entity.pdbx_description
1 polymer ?
#
loop_
_entity_poly.entity_id
_entity_poly.type
_entity_poly.pdbx_seq_one_letter_code
_entity_poly.pdbx_strand_id
1 'polypeptide(L)'
;LISYENRHFYENHKLIRLDTGRECREYEVMSVLKTHLFQNREDTFKYYQFYQANTEEEFKNYNQNLKALSLYDTGVKASYGDHFLTLSTCSSYVEDGRLAVVARQISPEPAHGGETGDSASFGTFDE
;
A
#
# COMPACT_ATOMS: atom_id res chain seq x y z
N LEU A 1 -2.44 -12.58 -1.68
CA LEU A 1 -1.09 -11.96 -1.73
C LEU A 1 -0.19 -12.68 -2.73
N ILE A 2 0.07 -13.99 -2.58
CA ILE A 2 0.92 -14.77 -3.49
C ILE A 2 0.53 -14.60 -4.97
N SER A 3 -0.77 -14.52 -5.27
CA SER A 3 -1.28 -14.31 -6.63
C SER A 3 -0.76 -13.02 -7.31
N TYR A 4 -0.34 -12.00 -6.55
CA TYR A 4 0.25 -10.77 -7.11
C TYR A 4 1.62 -10.99 -7.77
N GLU A 5 2.25 -12.14 -7.60
CA GLU A 5 3.42 -12.50 -8.43
C GLU A 5 3.08 -12.55 -9.91
N ASN A 6 1.83 -12.90 -10.25
CA ASN A 6 1.34 -12.91 -11.61
C ASN A 6 0.83 -11.52 -11.99
N ARG A 7 1.47 -10.90 -12.99
CA ARG A 7 1.06 -9.59 -13.53
C ARG A 7 -0.41 -9.54 -13.95
N HIS A 8 -0.93 -10.61 -14.57
CA HIS A 8 -2.33 -10.66 -15.01
C HIS A 8 -3.29 -10.61 -13.81
N PHE A 9 -2.92 -11.23 -12.69
CA PHE A 9 -3.72 -11.13 -11.47
C PHE A 9 -3.75 -9.67 -10.97
N TYR A 10 -2.60 -9.00 -10.93
CA TYR A 10 -2.51 -7.58 -10.58
C TYR A 10 -3.36 -6.70 -11.51
N GLU A 11 -3.31 -6.92 -12.82
CA GLU A 11 -4.07 -6.13 -13.80
C GLU A 11 -5.58 -6.17 -13.53
N ASN A 12 -6.07 -7.28 -12.98
CA ASN A 12 -7.47 -7.46 -12.57
C ASN A 12 -7.75 -7.07 -11.10
N HIS A 13 -6.72 -6.87 -10.27
CA HIS A 13 -6.84 -6.62 -8.83
C HIS A 13 -5.89 -5.49 -8.39
N LYS A 14 -6.02 -4.31 -8.98
CA LYS A 14 -5.13 -3.17 -8.68
C LYS A 14 -5.38 -2.54 -7.32
N LEU A 15 -6.59 -2.70 -6.77
CA LEU A 15 -7.03 -2.03 -5.55
C LEU A 15 -7.12 -3.00 -4.37
N ILE A 16 -6.71 -2.51 -3.21
CA ILE A 16 -6.79 -3.18 -1.92
C ILE A 16 -7.62 -2.29 -1.00
N ARG A 17 -8.72 -2.82 -0.50
CA ARG A 17 -9.55 -2.15 0.51
C ARG A 17 -9.19 -2.67 1.89
N LEU A 18 -8.83 -1.75 2.79
CA LEU A 18 -8.63 -2.03 4.21
C LEU A 18 -9.84 -1.47 4.97
N ASP A 19 -10.61 -2.37 5.57
CA ASP A 19 -11.72 -2.04 6.44
C ASP A 19 -11.33 -2.36 7.88
N THR A 20 -11.32 -1.33 8.72
CA THR A 20 -10.96 -1.43 10.15
C THR A 20 -12.19 -1.37 11.06
N GLY A 21 -13.40 -1.36 10.49
CA GLY A 21 -14.66 -1.12 11.19
C GLY A 21 -14.90 0.35 11.59
N ARG A 22 -13.88 1.20 11.56
CA ARG A 22 -13.98 2.65 11.78
C ARG A 22 -13.73 3.45 10.52
N GLU A 23 -12.78 2.99 9.72
CA GLU A 23 -12.35 3.63 8.50
C GLU A 23 -12.24 2.58 7.39
N CYS A 24 -12.77 2.93 6.23
CA CYS A 24 -12.53 2.23 4.97
C CYS A 24 -11.52 3.04 4.18
N ARG A 25 -10.37 2.44 3.87
CA ARG A 25 -9.34 3.06 3.04
C ARG A 25 -9.03 2.18 1.85
N GLU A 26 -8.89 2.80 0.70
CA GLU A 26 -8.50 2.12 -0.52
C GLU A 26 -7.04 2.43 -0.85
N TYR A 27 -6.34 1.41 -1.33
CA TYR A 27 -4.94 1.48 -1.69
C TYR A 27 -4.73 0.88 -3.07
N GLU A 28 -3.99 1.56 -3.92
CA GLU A 28 -3.59 1.11 -5.24
C GLU A 28 -2.22 0.43 -5.18
N VAL A 29 -2.13 -0.79 -5.68
CA VAL A 29 -0.89 -1.59 -5.68
C VAL A 29 0.16 -0.92 -6.58
N MET A 30 1.29 -0.58 -5.96
CA MET A 30 2.38 0.15 -6.60
C MET A 30 3.61 -0.73 -6.85
N SER A 31 3.93 -1.66 -5.95
CA SER A 31 5.09 -2.53 -6.11
C SER A 31 4.86 -3.90 -5.49
N VAL A 32 5.41 -4.94 -6.12
CA VAL A 32 5.37 -6.33 -5.64
C VAL A 32 6.78 -6.85 -5.58
N LEU A 33 7.24 -7.19 -4.38
CA LEU A 33 8.62 -7.53 -4.07
C LEU A 33 8.74 -9.00 -3.67
N LYS A 34 9.77 -9.67 -4.17
CA LYS A 34 10.24 -10.96 -3.63
C LYS A 34 11.50 -10.73 -2.81
N THR A 35 11.53 -11.27 -1.60
CA THR A 35 12.69 -11.18 -0.71
C THR A 35 12.96 -12.53 -0.07
N HIS A 36 14.23 -12.83 0.19
CA HIS A 36 14.66 -14.05 0.88
C HIS A 36 15.05 -13.68 2.31
N LEU A 37 14.50 -14.38 3.31
CA LEU A 37 14.80 -14.11 4.74
C LEU A 37 16.25 -14.41 5.12
N PHE A 38 16.99 -15.20 4.32
CA PHE A 38 18.35 -15.65 4.62
C PHE A 38 19.45 -15.00 3.78
N GLN A 39 19.33 -13.71 3.47
CA GLN A 39 20.54 -12.92 3.28
C GLN A 39 20.78 -12.06 4.52
N ASN A 40 21.45 -12.67 5.49
CA ASN A 40 22.31 -12.00 6.49
C ASN A 40 23.46 -11.26 5.77
N ARG A 41 23.13 -10.39 4.82
CA ARG A 41 24.00 -9.36 4.29
C ARG A 41 23.39 -8.06 4.75
N GLU A 42 24.21 -7.26 5.42
CA GLU A 42 23.86 -5.94 5.95
C GLU A 42 23.29 -4.97 4.89
N ASP A 43 23.33 -5.37 3.60
CA ASP A 43 22.83 -4.70 2.39
C ASP A 43 21.40 -5.05 1.94
N THR A 44 20.67 -5.96 2.61
CA THR A 44 19.32 -6.32 2.14
C THR A 44 18.33 -5.21 2.50
N PHE A 45 17.80 -4.50 1.49
CA PHE A 45 16.77 -3.47 1.65
C PHE A 45 15.63 -4.01 2.52
N LYS A 46 15.58 -3.53 3.77
CA LYS A 46 14.55 -3.92 4.73
C LYS A 46 13.30 -3.14 4.35
N TYR A 47 12.47 -3.71 3.49
CA TYR A 47 11.15 -3.15 3.14
C TYR A 47 10.29 -2.85 4.38
N TYR A 48 10.56 -3.49 5.53
CA TYR A 48 9.97 -3.19 6.84
C TYR A 48 10.48 -1.92 7.54
N GLN A 49 11.65 -1.38 7.18
CA GLN A 49 12.21 -0.17 7.81
C GLN A 49 11.49 1.12 7.40
N PHE A 50 10.54 1.03 6.46
CA PHE A 50 9.97 2.19 5.80
C PHE A 50 8.71 2.75 6.45
N TYR A 51 8.60 2.65 7.77
CA TYR A 51 7.45 3.21 8.48
C TYR A 51 7.44 4.76 8.44
N GLN A 52 8.59 5.42 8.25
CA GLN A 52 8.69 6.89 8.31
C GLN A 52 9.88 7.44 7.49
N ALA A 53 9.77 7.56 6.15
CA ALA A 53 10.67 8.49 5.46
C ALA A 53 10.33 9.91 5.92
N ASN A 54 11.23 10.51 6.69
CA ASN A 54 11.03 11.83 7.29
C ASN A 54 11.51 12.96 6.38
N THR A 55 12.20 12.62 5.29
CA THR A 55 12.74 13.55 4.31
C THR A 55 12.38 13.16 2.89
N GLU A 56 12.33 14.15 1.99
CA GLU A 56 12.06 13.93 0.56
C GLU A 56 13.15 13.09 -0.12
N GLU A 57 14.40 13.20 0.33
CA GLU A 57 15.52 12.41 -0.19
C GLU A 57 15.38 10.92 0.16
N GLU A 58 15.04 10.59 1.41
CA GLU A 58 14.74 9.23 1.85
C GLU A 58 13.56 8.65 1.07
N PHE A 59 12.52 9.45 0.85
CA PHE A 59 11.37 9.05 0.04
C PHE A 59 11.74 8.78 -1.42
N LYS A 60 12.59 9.62 -2.01
CA LYS A 60 13.05 9.40 -3.39
C LYS A 60 13.84 8.11 -3.51
N ASN A 61 14.74 7.85 -2.57
CA ASN A 61 15.51 6.61 -2.51
C ASN A 61 14.59 5.39 -2.32
N TYR A 62 13.57 5.51 -1.47
CA TYR A 62 12.53 4.49 -1.31
C TYR A 62 11.87 4.10 -2.63
N ASN A 63 11.33 5.10 -3.32
CA ASN A 63 10.54 4.90 -4.52
C ASN A 63 11.41 4.31 -5.63
N GLN A 64 12.68 4.74 -5.71
CA GLN A 64 13.66 4.15 -6.61
C GLN A 64 13.93 2.68 -6.28
N ASN A 65 14.15 2.35 -5.00
CA ASN A 65 14.37 0.96 -4.56
C ASN A 65 13.14 0.08 -4.81
N LEU A 66 11.94 0.57 -4.50
CA LEU A 66 10.69 -0.15 -4.79
C LEU A 66 10.51 -0.44 -6.28
N LYS A 67 10.86 0.52 -7.14
CA LYS A 67 10.79 0.33 -8.59
C LYS A 67 11.83 -0.67 -9.09
N ALA A 68 13.05 -0.62 -8.53
CA ALA A 68 14.13 -1.53 -8.89
C ALA A 68 13.87 -2.98 -8.44
N LEU A 69 13.21 -3.16 -7.30
CA LEU A 69 12.93 -4.47 -6.71
C LEU A 69 11.55 -5.04 -7.10
N SER A 70 10.68 -4.24 -7.74
CA SER A 70 9.36 -4.70 -8.18
C SER A 70 9.49 -5.76 -9.26
N LEU A 71 8.68 -6.83 -9.17
CA LEU A 71 8.61 -7.88 -10.19
C LEU A 71 8.18 -7.35 -11.57
N TYR A 72 7.39 -6.28 -11.59
CA TYR A 72 6.93 -5.62 -12.80
C TYR A 72 6.62 -4.14 -12.53
N ASP A 73 6.61 -3.34 -13.59
CA ASP A 73 6.19 -1.94 -13.51
C ASP A 73 4.65 -1.83 -13.51
N THR A 74 4.11 -1.21 -12.48
CA THR A 74 2.68 -0.95 -12.31
C THR A 74 2.26 0.39 -12.94
N GLY A 75 3.23 1.28 -13.21
CA GLY A 75 2.98 2.65 -13.64
C GLY A 75 2.46 3.59 -12.55
N VAL A 76 2.18 3.08 -11.35
CA VAL A 76 1.74 3.87 -10.20
C VAL A 76 2.92 4.67 -9.66
N LYS A 77 2.73 5.97 -9.47
CA LYS A 77 3.73 6.88 -8.92
C LYS A 77 3.32 7.29 -7.52
N ALA A 78 4.29 7.40 -6.63
CA ALA A 78 4.07 8.03 -5.34
C ALA A 78 4.81 9.36 -5.22
N SER A 79 4.25 10.21 -4.38
CA SER A 79 4.76 11.53 -4.01
C SER A 79 5.05 11.59 -2.51
N TYR A 80 5.99 12.46 -2.14
CA TYR A 80 6.28 12.69 -0.73
C TYR A 80 5.02 13.16 0.01
N GLY A 81 4.69 12.53 1.13
CA GLY A 81 3.44 12.75 1.87
C GLY A 81 2.34 11.71 1.60
N ASP A 82 2.51 10.83 0.59
CA ASP A 82 1.60 9.71 0.39
C ASP A 82 1.67 8.69 1.54
N HIS A 83 0.53 8.10 1.87
CA HIS A 83 0.44 6.99 2.82
C HIS A 83 0.52 5.65 2.10
N PHE A 84 1.27 4.70 2.69
CA PHE A 84 1.46 3.37 2.12
C PHE A 84 0.93 2.27 3.03
N LEU A 85 0.46 1.20 2.40
CA LEU A 85 0.14 -0.07 3.03
C LEU A 85 1.12 -1.11 2.50
N THR A 86 1.85 -1.77 3.41
CA THR A 86 2.73 -2.90 3.06
C THR A 86 2.13 -4.19 3.61
N LEU A 87 1.83 -5.13 2.73
CA LEU A 87 1.33 -6.46 3.08
C LEU A 87 2.41 -7.49 2.80
N SER A 88 2.88 -8.17 3.85
CA SER A 88 3.90 -9.23 3.70
C SER A 88 3.32 -10.60 4.05
N THR A 89 3.65 -11.61 3.25
CA THR A 89 3.30 -13.00 3.52
C THR A 89 4.54 -13.89 3.39
N CYS A 90 4.63 -14.92 4.23
CA CYS A 90 5.60 -15.99 4.06
C CYS A 90 5.17 -16.83 2.84
N SER A 91 6.02 -16.91 1.84
CA SER A 91 5.75 -17.76 0.68
C SER A 91 6.44 -19.10 0.90
N SER A 92 5.68 -20.18 1.03
CA SER A 92 6.22 -21.56 1.09
C SER A 92 6.78 -22.07 -0.25
N TYR A 93 6.88 -21.20 -1.27
CA TYR A 93 7.32 -21.52 -2.64
C TYR A 93 8.83 -21.72 -2.78
N VAL A 94 9.61 -21.26 -1.79
CA VAL A 94 11.05 -21.45 -1.65
C VAL A 94 11.32 -21.46 -0.15
N GLU A 95 12.31 -22.22 0.34
CA GLU A 95 12.77 -22.08 1.73
C GLU A 95 12.96 -20.60 2.02
N ASP A 96 12.16 -20.08 2.95
CA ASP A 96 12.31 -18.76 3.52
C ASP A 96 12.14 -17.56 2.57
N GLY A 97 11.36 -17.73 1.50
CA GLY A 97 10.86 -16.62 0.70
C GLY A 97 9.76 -15.82 1.42
N ARG A 98 9.79 -14.49 1.27
CA ARG A 98 8.64 -13.61 1.56
C ARG A 98 8.23 -12.86 0.31
N LEU A 99 6.93 -12.67 0.17
CA LEU A 99 6.35 -11.76 -0.80
C LEU A 99 5.84 -10.54 -0.05
N ALA A 100 6.21 -9.34 -0.51
CA ALA A 100 5.67 -8.09 -0.01
C ALA A 100 4.96 -7.34 -1.13
N VAL A 101 3.76 -6.84 -0.85
CA VAL A 101 2.98 -5.98 -1.74
C VAL A 101 2.90 -4.61 -1.09
N VAL A 102 3.37 -3.58 -1.80
CA VAL A 102 3.29 -2.18 -1.36
C VAL A 102 2.23 -1.48 -2.19
N ALA A 103 1.28 -0.85 -1.51
CA ALA A 103 0.17 -0.12 -2.10
C ALA A 103 0.12 1.32 -1.56
N ARG A 104 -0.19 2.28 -2.43
CA ARG A 104 -0.34 3.70 -2.11
C ARG A 104 -1.81 4.00 -1.84
N GLN A 105 -2.12 4.77 -0.80
CA GLN A 105 -3.49 5.18 -0.52
C GLN A 105 -4.04 6.04 -1.66
N ILE A 106 -5.21 5.67 -2.18
CA ILE A 106 -5.97 6.48 -3.15
C ILE A 106 -6.95 7.34 -2.34
N SER A 107 -6.55 8.59 -2.11
CA SER A 107 -7.26 9.61 -1.34
C SER A 107 -7.32 9.36 0.18
N PRO A 108 -6.76 10.26 1.01
CA PRO A 108 -7.31 10.47 2.34
C PRO A 108 -8.72 11.04 2.16
N GLU A 109 -9.70 10.58 2.94
CA GLU A 109 -10.90 11.40 3.12
C GLU A 109 -10.45 12.82 3.47
N PRO A 110 -11.11 13.86 2.95
CA PRO A 110 -10.81 15.21 3.40
C PRO A 110 -10.91 15.21 4.93
N ALA A 111 -9.83 15.65 5.59
CA ALA A 111 -9.87 15.94 7.01
C ALA A 111 -11.16 16.73 7.24
N HIS A 112 -12.04 16.23 8.10
CA HIS A 112 -13.24 16.93 8.52
C HIS A 112 -12.80 18.25 9.17
N GLY A 113 -12.60 19.28 8.34
CA GLY A 113 -12.64 20.69 8.70
C GLY A 113 -14.12 21.04 8.80
N GLY A 114 -14.51 21.56 9.95
CA GLY A 114 -15.89 21.71 10.36
C GLY A 114 -16.72 22.72 9.54
N GLU A 115 -18.02 22.64 9.83
CA GLU A 115 -19.05 23.69 9.74
C GLU A 115 -19.52 24.01 8.31
N THR A 116 -20.81 24.18 7.96
CA THR A 116 -22.10 24.19 8.67
C THR A 116 -23.20 24.10 7.60
N GLY A 117 -24.34 23.49 7.94
CA GLY A 117 -25.65 23.81 7.36
C GLY A 117 -25.94 23.33 5.94
N ASP A 118 -26.64 22.21 5.82
CA ASP A 118 -27.84 22.20 4.98
C ASP A 118 -28.94 21.39 5.68
N SER A 119 -29.99 22.11 6.05
CA SER A 119 -31.20 21.62 6.67
C SER A 119 -32.01 20.81 5.65
N ALA A 120 -31.84 19.49 5.64
CA ALA A 120 -32.79 18.58 5.01
C ALA A 120 -33.65 17.90 6.10
N SER A 121 -34.71 18.61 6.46
CA SER A 121 -36.05 18.15 6.85
C SER A 121 -36.23 16.76 7.46
N PHE A 122 -36.71 16.80 8.71
CA PHE A 122 -37.58 15.82 9.34
C PHE A 122 -38.49 15.06 8.35
N GLY A 123 -38.42 13.73 8.38
CA GLY A 123 -39.45 12.83 7.86
C GLY A 123 -39.77 11.79 8.91
N THR A 124 -40.94 11.93 9.53
CA THR A 124 -41.51 11.04 10.55
C THR A 124 -42.34 9.92 9.91
N PHE A 125 -42.48 8.81 10.65
CA PHE A 125 -43.57 7.79 10.62
C PHE A 125 -43.45 6.65 9.59
N ASP A 126 -43.22 5.39 9.99
CA ASP A 126 -44.10 4.35 10.58
C ASP A 126 -44.82 3.52 9.51
N GLU A 127 -44.44 2.25 9.36
CA GLU A 127 -45.25 1.05 9.69
C GLU A 127 -44.37 -0.21 9.63
#